data_AF-K1T632-F1
#
_entry.id   AF-K1T632-F1
#
_cell.length_a   1.000
_cell.length_b   1.000
_cell.length_c   1.000
_cell.angle_alpha   90.00
_cell.angle_beta   90.00
_cell.angle_gamma   90.00
#
_symmetry.space_group_name_H-M   'P 1'
#
loop_
_entity.id
_entity.type
_entity.pdbx_description
1 polymer ?
#
loop_
_entity_poly.entity_id
_entity_poly.type
_entity_poly.pdbx_seq_one_letter_code
_entity_poly.pdbx_strand_id
1 'polypeptide(L)'
;YLDQTGDFKLEANVELRFGILGRLNGALFLDAGNVWLLRADPERPGAELKWKGFFNEIALGTGFGLRYDISYLVLRADLGIGLHTPYPNPDRRGYYNLSSFKDGLGFHLAIGYPF
;
A
#
# COMPACT_ATOMS: atom_id res chain seq x y z
N TYR A 1 13.39 1.27 20.83
CA TYR A 1 12.86 0.56 19.65
C TYR A 1 11.40 0.29 19.98
N LEU A 2 10.53 1.28 19.73
CA LEU A 2 9.10 1.16 20.10
C LEU A 2 8.39 0.51 18.94
N ASP A 3 7.93 -0.72 19.18
CA ASP A 3 6.94 -1.38 18.36
C ASP A 3 5.79 -0.42 18.04
N GLN A 4 5.25 -0.56 16.84
CA GLN A 4 4.00 0.05 16.41
C GLN A 4 2.84 -0.56 17.23
N THR A 5 2.83 -0.33 18.54
CA THR A 5 1.76 -0.71 19.46
C THR A 5 0.60 0.24 19.23
N GLY A 6 -0.05 0.13 18.08
CA GLY A 6 -1.43 0.56 17.95
C GLY A 6 -2.32 -0.56 18.45
N ASP A 7 -3.26 -0.23 19.33
CA ASP A 7 -4.24 -1.19 19.83
C ASP A 7 -5.20 -1.67 18.73
N PHE A 8 -5.34 -0.91 17.64
CA PHE A 8 -6.22 -1.21 16.53
C PHE A 8 -5.52 -1.02 15.18
N LYS A 9 -5.50 -2.07 14.35
CA LYS A 9 -4.90 -2.07 13.01
C LYS A 9 -5.96 -2.43 11.97
N LEU A 10 -6.07 -1.63 10.92
CA LEU A 10 -6.87 -1.94 9.74
C LEU A 10 -5.93 -2.11 8.55
N GLU A 11 -6.08 -3.24 7.87
CA GLU A 11 -5.44 -3.52 6.59
C GLU A 11 -6.48 -4.15 5.67
N ALA A 12 -6.61 -3.61 4.48
CA ALA A 12 -7.45 -4.12 3.41
C ALA A 12 -6.61 -4.18 2.13
N ASN A 13 -6.58 -5.34 1.50
CA ASN A 13 -5.93 -5.56 0.22
C ASN A 13 -6.99 -6.08 -0.75
N VAL A 14 -7.07 -5.45 -1.91
CA VAL A 14 -7.92 -5.88 -3.02
C VAL A 14 -7.02 -6.14 -4.21
N GLU A 15 -7.09 -7.35 -4.74
CA GLU A 15 -6.27 -7.78 -5.86
C GLU A 15 -7.15 -8.34 -6.99
N LEU A 16 -7.02 -7.73 -8.17
CA LEU A 16 -7.72 -8.13 -9.38
C LEU A 16 -6.73 -8.78 -10.34
N ARG A 17 -6.80 -10.11 -10.47
CA ARG A 17 -5.97 -10.89 -11.39
C ARG A 17 -6.69 -11.12 -12.71
N PHE A 18 -5.98 -10.94 -13.83
CA PHE A 18 -6.51 -11.21 -15.15
C PHE A 18 -5.45 -11.77 -16.09
N GLY A 19 -5.86 -12.64 -17.01
CA GLY A 19 -5.01 -13.11 -18.09
C GLY A 19 -4.87 -12.01 -19.15
N ILE A 20 -3.63 -11.72 -19.57
CA ILE A 20 -3.39 -10.79 -20.68
C ILE A 20 -3.29 -11.57 -21.98
N LEU A 21 -2.32 -12.48 -22.08
CA LEU A 21 -2.12 -13.30 -23.28
C LEU A 21 -1.24 -14.52 -23.00
N GLY A 22 -1.73 -15.73 -23.31
CA GLY A 22 -0.95 -16.96 -23.19
C GLY A 22 -0.43 -17.18 -21.78
N ARG A 23 0.88 -17.03 -21.58
CA ARG A 23 1.56 -17.19 -20.28
C ARG A 23 1.78 -15.87 -19.52
N LEU A 24 1.29 -14.76 -20.06
CA LEU A 24 1.33 -13.44 -19.43
C LEU A 24 0.04 -13.17 -18.68
N ASN A 25 0.19 -12.90 -17.38
CA ASN A 25 -0.88 -12.55 -16.46
C ASN A 25 -0.63 -11.15 -15.91
N GLY A 26 -1.68 -10.38 -15.72
CA GLY A 26 -1.68 -9.11 -15.02
C GLY A 26 -2.38 -9.23 -13.67
N ALA A 27 -2.01 -8.37 -12.74
CA ALA A 27 -2.69 -8.17 -11.48
C ALA A 27 -2.76 -6.66 -11.19
N LEU A 28 -3.90 -6.17 -10.73
CA LEU A 28 -4.00 -4.84 -10.14
C LEU A 28 -4.21 -5.02 -8.65
N PHE A 29 -3.47 -4.29 -7.83
CA PHE A 29 -3.61 -4.31 -6.38
C PHE A 29 -3.98 -2.93 -5.85
N LEU A 30 -4.76 -2.93 -4.78
CA LEU A 30 -5.16 -1.77 -4.02
C LEU A 30 -5.02 -2.14 -2.54
N ASP A 31 -4.13 -1.44 -1.86
CA ASP A 31 -3.84 -1.58 -0.45
C ASP A 31 -4.39 -0.38 0.30
N ALA A 32 -5.02 -0.62 1.43
CA ALA A 32 -5.55 0.39 2.32
C ALA A 32 -5.23 0.00 3.75
N GLY A 33 -4.62 0.87 4.54
CA GLY A 33 -4.37 0.53 5.92
C GLY A 33 -3.94 1.69 6.80
N ASN A 34 -4.18 1.54 8.10
CA ASN A 34 -3.64 2.42 9.12
C ASN A 34 -3.69 1.74 10.50
N VAL A 35 -2.94 2.31 11.44
CA VAL A 35 -2.81 1.83 12.81
C VAL A 35 -3.16 2.98 13.76
N TRP A 36 -4.04 2.69 14.72
CA TRP A 36 -4.53 3.64 15.72
C TRP A 36 -4.35 3.10 17.13
N LEU A 37 -4.37 4.01 18.09
CA LEU A 37 -4.48 3.74 19.52
C LEU A 37 -5.96 3.75 19.94
N LEU A 38 -6.36 2.84 20.83
CA LEU A 38 -7.71 2.86 21.40
C LEU A 38 -7.84 3.90 22.52
N ARG A 39 -6.71 4.30 23.12
CA ARG A 39 -6.63 5.33 24.16
C ARG A 39 -5.72 6.46 23.72
N ALA A 40 -6.06 7.67 24.12
CA ALA A 40 -5.18 8.82 23.95
C ALA A 40 -3.85 8.60 24.69
N ASP A 41 -2.74 8.76 23.99
CA ASP A 41 -1.40 8.71 24.54
C ASP A 41 -0.78 10.13 24.48
N PRO A 42 -0.34 10.71 25.62
CA PRO A 42 0.35 11.99 25.66
C PRO A 42 1.63 12.04 24.82
N GLU A 43 2.31 10.90 24.61
CA GLU A 43 3.51 10.80 23.77
C GLU A 43 3.17 10.75 22.27
N ARG A 44 1.91 10.45 21.91
CA ARG A 44 1.43 10.32 20.51
C ARG A 44 0.09 11.05 20.32
N PRO A 45 0.05 12.37 20.47
CA PRO A 45 -1.19 13.14 20.37
C PRO A 45 -1.80 13.02 18.97
N GLY A 46 -3.07 12.61 18.90
CA GLY A 46 -3.81 12.47 17.65
C GLY A 46 -3.76 11.09 16.99
N ALA A 47 -3.03 10.12 17.54
CA ALA A 47 -3.00 8.74 17.05
C ALA A 47 -4.20 7.88 17.53
N GLU A 48 -5.15 8.46 18.26
CA GLU A 48 -6.34 7.78 18.77
C GLU A 48 -7.40 7.55 17.67
N LEU A 49 -8.09 6.42 17.72
CA LEU A 49 -9.15 6.09 16.77
C LEU A 49 -10.32 7.08 16.88
N LYS A 50 -10.50 7.94 15.87
CA LYS A 50 -11.62 8.89 15.79
C LYS A 50 -12.55 8.56 14.64
N TRP A 51 -13.84 8.46 14.92
CA TRP A 51 -14.87 8.35 13.87
C TRP A 51 -14.87 9.54 12.91
N LYS A 52 -14.59 10.74 13.44
CA LYS A 52 -14.50 11.97 12.64
C LYS A 52 -13.13 12.04 11.96
N GLY A 53 -13.09 11.73 10.66
CA GLY A 53 -11.85 11.78 9.87
C GLY A 53 -11.21 10.42 9.59
N PHE A 54 -11.77 9.32 10.10
CA PHE A 54 -11.27 7.96 9.94
C PHE A 54 -10.80 7.61 8.52
N PHE A 55 -11.63 7.89 7.49
CA PHE A 55 -11.28 7.60 6.09
C PHE A 55 -10.12 8.44 5.54
N ASN A 56 -9.86 9.61 6.13
CA ASN A 56 -8.74 10.48 5.75
C ASN A 56 -7.43 10.08 6.45
N GLU A 57 -7.50 9.17 7.43
CA GLU A 57 -6.32 8.64 8.13
C GLU A 57 -5.90 7.28 7.54
N ILE A 58 -6.65 6.72 6.60
CA ILE A 58 -6.32 5.45 5.94
C ILE A 58 -5.31 5.72 4.83
N ALA A 59 -4.10 5.18 4.95
CA ALA A 59 -3.13 5.18 3.87
C ALA A 59 -3.66 4.33 2.71
N LEU A 60 -3.62 4.85 1.48
CA LEU A 60 -3.99 4.10 0.28
C LEU A 60 -2.78 3.96 -0.64
N GLY A 61 -2.55 2.74 -1.10
CA GLY A 61 -1.60 2.41 -2.16
C GLY A 61 -2.32 1.64 -3.26
N THR A 62 -1.86 1.77 -4.50
CA THR A 62 -2.29 0.92 -5.60
C THR A 62 -1.10 0.44 -6.38
N GLY A 63 -1.26 -0.56 -7.22
CA GLY A 63 -0.24 -0.89 -8.17
C GLY A 63 -0.64 -1.97 -9.14
N PHE A 64 0.33 -2.34 -9.95
CA PHE A 64 0.16 -3.24 -11.08
C PHE A 64 1.28 -4.28 -11.09
N GLY A 65 0.90 -5.54 -11.09
CA GLY A 65 1.77 -6.69 -11.21
C GLY A 65 1.66 -7.32 -12.59
N LEU A 66 2.80 -7.72 -13.15
CA LEU A 66 2.90 -8.56 -14.32
C LEU A 66 3.58 -9.87 -13.91
N ARG A 67 2.97 -10.98 -14.29
CA ARG A 67 3.55 -12.32 -14.11
C ARG A 67 3.68 -12.99 -15.46
N TYR A 68 4.90 -13.34 -15.82
CA TYR A 68 5.19 -14.12 -17.02
C TYR A 68 5.70 -15.51 -16.63
N ASP A 69 4.98 -16.52 -17.07
CA ASP A 69 5.29 -17.92 -16.78
C ASP A 69 6.11 -18.52 -17.93
N ILE A 70 7.42 -18.63 -17.74
CA ILE A 70 8.31 -19.35 -18.65
C ILE A 70 8.42 -20.77 -18.09
N SER A 71 8.44 -21.81 -18.95
CA SER A 71 8.33 -23.21 -18.52
C SER A 71 9.20 -23.62 -17.31
N TYR A 72 10.37 -22.98 -17.13
CA TYR A 72 11.32 -23.25 -16.06
C TYR A 72 11.62 -22.01 -15.19
N LEU A 73 10.92 -20.89 -15.39
CA LEU A 73 11.17 -19.62 -14.71
C LEU A 73 9.92 -18.75 -14.66
N VAL A 74 9.56 -18.25 -13.48
CA VAL A 74 8.50 -17.25 -13.33
C VAL A 74 9.13 -15.88 -13.15
N LEU A 75 8.82 -14.96 -14.05
CA LEU A 75 9.17 -13.55 -13.92
C LEU A 75 7.98 -12.79 -13.34
N ARG A 76 8.25 -11.95 -12.33
CA ARG A 76 7.25 -11.07 -11.72
C ARG A 76 7.79 -9.65 -11.71
N ALA A 77 7.02 -8.73 -12.23
CA ALA A 77 7.32 -7.30 -12.20
C ALA A 77 6.14 -6.59 -11.54
N ASP A 78 6.35 -6.07 -10.34
CA ASP A 78 5.35 -5.42 -9.54
C ASP A 78 5.69 -3.94 -9.40
N LEU A 79 4.73 -3.08 -9.77
CA LEU A 79 4.84 -1.64 -9.74
C LEU A 79 3.82 -1.11 -8.72
N GLY A 80 4.28 -0.74 -7.53
CA GLY A 80 3.47 -0.11 -6.49
C GLY A 80 3.56 1.42 -6.57
N ILE A 81 2.45 2.10 -6.32
CA ILE A 81 2.30 3.56 -6.28
C ILE A 81 1.47 3.92 -5.03
N GLY A 82 2.07 4.66 -4.10
CA GLY A 82 1.30 5.29 -3.01
C GLY A 82 0.31 6.33 -3.55
N LEU A 83 -0.94 6.31 -3.10
CA LEU A 83 -2.01 7.26 -3.47
C LEU A 83 -2.32 8.27 -2.36
N HIS A 84 -2.33 7.81 -1.10
CA HIS A 84 -2.60 8.64 0.06
C HIS A 84 -1.71 8.25 1.23
N THR A 85 -1.12 9.24 1.89
CA THR A 85 -0.40 9.07 3.15
C THR A 85 -1.08 9.89 4.25
N PRO A 86 -1.31 9.32 5.44
CA PRO A 86 -2.03 10.00 6.52
C PRO A 86 -1.21 11.08 7.25
N TYR A 87 0.06 11.25 6.89
CA TYR A 87 0.92 12.27 7.47
C TYR A 87 0.75 13.60 6.73
N PRO A 88 0.61 14.72 7.46
CA PRO A 88 0.50 16.04 6.85
C PRO A 88 1.83 16.43 6.18
N ASN A 89 1.86 16.38 4.86
CA ASN A 89 2.93 16.95 4.06
C ASN A 89 2.72 18.49 3.95
N PRO A 90 3.69 19.32 4.38
CA PRO A 90 3.52 20.78 4.37
C PRO A 90 3.40 21.38 2.94
N ASP A 91 3.86 20.66 1.92
CA ASP A 91 3.93 21.14 0.53
C ASP A 91 2.70 20.79 -0.33
N ARG A 92 1.81 19.89 0.11
CA ARG A 92 0.56 19.56 -0.60
C ARG A 92 -0.62 19.49 0.37
N ARG A 93 -1.74 20.13 0.00
CA ARG A 93 -2.98 20.11 0.80
C ARG A 93 -4.04 19.28 0.05
N GLY A 94 -4.52 18.18 0.63
CA GLY A 94 -5.61 17.36 0.09
C GLY A 94 -5.47 15.86 0.35
N TYR A 95 -6.44 15.06 -0.13
CA TYR A 95 -6.42 13.58 -0.06
C TYR A 95 -5.30 12.95 -0.92
N TYR A 96 -4.67 13.71 -1.81
CA TYR A 96 -3.47 13.26 -2.52
C TYR A 96 -2.26 13.98 -1.96
N ASN A 97 -1.62 13.40 -0.93
CA ASN A 97 -0.56 14.07 -0.18
C ASN A 97 0.86 13.56 -0.49
N LEU A 98 1.04 12.85 -1.61
CA LEU A 98 2.38 12.44 -2.04
C LEU A 98 3.13 13.60 -2.71
N SER A 99 4.36 13.85 -2.23
CA SER A 99 5.28 14.87 -2.74
C SER A 99 5.55 14.71 -4.24
N SER A 100 5.63 13.47 -4.73
CA SER A 100 5.80 13.12 -6.14
C SER A 100 5.28 11.70 -6.41
N PHE A 101 4.75 11.46 -7.62
CA PHE A 101 4.41 10.12 -8.10
C PHE A 101 5.62 9.19 -8.08
N LYS A 102 6.84 9.73 -8.20
CA LYS A 102 8.10 8.97 -8.15
C LYS A 102 8.50 8.52 -6.74
N ASP A 103 8.12 9.26 -5.69
CA ASP A 103 8.49 8.94 -4.31
C ASP A 103 7.61 7.81 -3.74
N GLY A 104 6.41 7.66 -4.29
CA GLY A 104 5.52 6.54 -3.99
C GLY A 104 5.69 5.34 -4.94
N LEU A 105 6.55 5.45 -5.96
CA LEU A 105 6.72 4.43 -6.99
C LEU A 105 7.79 3.42 -6.58
N GLY A 106 7.36 2.24 -6.15
CA GLY A 106 8.22 1.09 -5.90
C GLY A 106 8.14 0.15 -7.10
N PHE A 107 9.28 -0.16 -7.70
CA PHE A 107 9.38 -1.22 -8.69
C PHE A 107 10.11 -2.42 -8.09
N HIS A 108 9.45 -3.57 -8.09
CA HIS A 108 10.01 -4.83 -7.65
C HIS A 108 10.03 -5.82 -8.81
N LEU A 109 11.21 -6.40 -9.06
CA LEU A 109 11.40 -7.46 -10.03
C LEU A 109 11.81 -8.73 -9.28
N ALA A 110 11.01 -9.78 -9.39
CA ALA A 110 11.30 -11.08 -8.80
C ALA A 110 11.43 -12.15 -9.90
N ILE A 111 12.43 -13.02 -9.72
CA ILE A 111 12.74 -14.12 -10.62
C ILE A 111 12.72 -15.39 -9.77
N GLY A 112 11.84 -16.34 -10.09
CA GLY A 112 11.66 -17.56 -9.31
C GLY A 112 11.66 -18.82 -10.16
N TYR A 113 12.13 -19.93 -9.60
CA TYR A 113 12.05 -21.25 -10.22
C TYR A 113 10.68 -21.90 -9.88
N PRO A 114 9.94 -22.45 -10.84
CA PRO A 114 8.79 -23.30 -10.55
C PRO A 114 9.31 -24.59 -9.90
N PHE A 115 8.83 -24.89 -8.70
CA PHE A 115 9.15 -26.12 -7.98
C PHE A 115 8.62 -27.37 -8.71
#